data_AF-A0A8H5UB92-F1
#
_entry.id   AF-A0A8H5UB92-F1
#
_cell.length_a   1.000
_cell.length_b   1.000
_cell.length_c   1.000
_cell.angle_alpha   90.00
_cell.angle_beta   90.00
_cell.angle_gamma   90.00
#
_symmetry.space_group_name_H-M   'P 1'
#
loop_
_entity.id
_entity.type
_entity.pdbx_description
1 polymer ?
#
loop_
_entity_poly.entity_id
_entity_poly.type
_entity_poly.pdbx_seq_one_letter_code
_entity_poly.pdbx_strand_id
1 'polypeptide(L)'
;MGIGPPRTDKYTRILSRLFEFLALFHILKRANGPHTIPQPPTDLQGTRRRFLSSLCFFCDYQKGGKTTTSIALESLDNIVVFWVASNVSPNDRVIAFLSTVLETLRTEPNSTDTERETLIAMLTARYIQFAAPRLRKERAILDRSMRFCEAYLTDNLDTIQTPGETEVVTNRYLADKQVGVPALLDWLAQFSATTDPLILCQAAYNARHAPQIATLEALRQELVVAPQGIAEAFRSIKHLIGRLAEKIRTPANLVNDSRLLRPLLDSYEIRRVEAPVAARIPMTDGLRNLDSILRRMLPAGDSRLKDMQAYLAQLDGSLQLEDAIRAMHDDDKTKHGVHAEIQMLEDFHRNRRKFVGHDRYIACSKLACLCCRLYFKWHPGRFVEPESHQKSYLTWRPIDLPEGGGSEHWPDQRRVLAYVSKELSNLAEEQIISQQQPTPWQPDSVTNITAVMGSVSLSEVGEAIESGDGESNG
;
A
#
# COMPACT_ATOMS: atom_id res chain seq x y z
N MET A 1 -33.33 -21.48 3.17
CA MET A 1 -32.45 -20.34 2.84
C MET A 1 -32.78 -19.90 1.42
N GLY A 2 -33.05 -18.61 1.22
CA GLY A 2 -33.70 -18.11 0.01
C GLY A 2 -32.82 -18.22 -1.23
N ILE A 3 -33.35 -18.84 -2.29
CA ILE A 3 -32.79 -18.77 -3.63
C ILE A 3 -32.96 -17.30 -4.08
N GLY A 4 -31.86 -16.55 -4.16
CA GLY A 4 -31.89 -15.19 -4.69
C GLY A 4 -32.44 -15.16 -6.12
N PRO A 5 -33.01 -14.03 -6.58
CA PRO A 5 -33.55 -13.94 -7.94
C PRO A 5 -32.45 -14.17 -8.99
N PRO A 6 -32.79 -14.78 -10.15
CA PRO A 6 -31.82 -15.00 -11.21
C PRO A 6 -31.19 -13.67 -11.67
N ARG A 7 -29.86 -13.68 -11.88
CA ARG A 7 -29.06 -12.50 -12.25
C ARG A 7 -29.35 -12.07 -13.69
N THR A 8 -30.43 -11.32 -13.92
CA THR A 8 -30.86 -10.93 -15.27
C THR A 8 -30.25 -9.59 -15.70
N ASP A 9 -30.01 -8.66 -14.78
CA ASP A 9 -29.47 -7.36 -15.10
C ASP A 9 -27.94 -7.37 -15.32
N LYS A 10 -27.46 -6.52 -16.23
CA LYS A 10 -26.05 -6.51 -16.67
C LYS A 10 -25.09 -6.07 -15.56
N TYR A 11 -25.52 -5.20 -14.64
CA TYR A 11 -24.71 -4.64 -13.57
C TYR A 11 -24.44 -5.69 -12.48
N THR A 12 -25.49 -6.32 -11.96
CA THR A 12 -25.39 -7.43 -11.01
C THR A 12 -24.60 -8.60 -11.58
N ARG A 13 -24.76 -8.91 -12.87
CA ARG A 13 -23.99 -9.98 -13.53
C ARG A 13 -22.48 -9.70 -13.53
N ILE A 14 -22.04 -8.46 -13.82
CA ILE A 14 -20.61 -8.15 -13.85
C ILE A 14 -20.02 -8.15 -12.44
N LEU A 15 -20.74 -7.56 -11.47
CA LEU A 15 -20.30 -7.53 -10.07
C LEU A 15 -20.18 -8.96 -9.51
N SER A 16 -21.15 -9.82 -9.79
CA SER A 16 -21.09 -11.20 -9.33
C SER A 16 -19.88 -11.95 -9.89
N ARG A 17 -19.59 -11.81 -11.19
CA ARG A 17 -18.41 -12.44 -11.80
C ARG A 17 -17.10 -11.90 -11.21
N LEU A 18 -17.02 -10.60 -11.02
CA LEU A 18 -15.86 -9.96 -10.39
C LEU A 18 -15.59 -10.51 -8.99
N PHE A 19 -16.62 -10.58 -8.13
CA PHE A 19 -16.45 -11.05 -6.76
C PHE A 19 -16.19 -12.56 -6.68
N GLU A 20 -16.77 -13.37 -7.57
CA GLU A 20 -16.46 -14.80 -7.69
C GLU A 20 -14.98 -15.02 -8.03
N PHE A 21 -14.45 -14.30 -9.02
CA PHE A 21 -13.05 -14.46 -9.42
C PHE A 21 -12.07 -13.84 -8.42
N LEU A 22 -12.45 -12.74 -7.76
CA LEU A 22 -11.69 -12.14 -6.67
C LEU A 22 -11.58 -13.12 -5.49
N ALA A 23 -12.70 -13.74 -5.10
CA ALA A 23 -12.75 -14.75 -4.05
C ALA A 23 -11.86 -15.94 -4.39
N LEU A 24 -11.99 -16.50 -5.59
CA LEU A 24 -11.18 -17.63 -6.04
C LEU A 24 -9.68 -17.28 -6.07
N PHE A 25 -9.32 -16.13 -6.63
CA PHE A 25 -7.93 -15.65 -6.64
C PHE A 25 -7.39 -15.46 -5.20
N HIS A 26 -8.20 -14.88 -4.31
CA HIS A 26 -7.79 -14.66 -2.93
C HIS A 26 -7.51 -15.96 -2.20
N ILE A 27 -8.33 -16.99 -2.39
CA ILE A 27 -8.12 -18.29 -1.74
C ILE A 27 -6.89 -19.00 -2.33
N LEU A 28 -6.79 -19.06 -3.66
CA LEU A 28 -5.77 -19.87 -4.34
C LEU A 28 -4.38 -19.22 -4.34
N LYS A 29 -4.30 -17.89 -4.53
CA LYS A 29 -3.03 -17.20 -4.77
C LYS A 29 -2.71 -16.12 -3.73
N ARG A 30 -3.73 -15.40 -3.24
CA ARG A 30 -3.65 -14.22 -2.34
C ARG A 30 -2.95 -12.99 -2.94
N ALA A 31 -1.79 -13.15 -3.55
CA ALA A 31 -0.96 -12.08 -4.12
C ALA A 31 -0.37 -12.45 -5.49
N ASN A 32 -0.25 -11.47 -6.39
CA ASN A 32 0.32 -11.67 -7.72
C ASN A 32 1.81 -11.29 -7.78
N GLY A 33 2.63 -11.95 -6.95
CA GLY A 33 4.08 -11.74 -6.92
C GLY A 33 4.57 -10.63 -5.97
N PRO A 34 5.83 -10.17 -6.14
CA PRO A 34 6.46 -9.22 -5.24
C PRO A 34 5.86 -7.82 -5.37
N HIS A 35 6.21 -6.95 -4.41
CA HIS A 35 5.89 -5.53 -4.50
C HIS A 35 6.49 -4.93 -5.77
N THR A 36 5.67 -4.15 -6.48
CA THR A 36 6.17 -3.13 -7.42
C THR A 36 6.45 -1.88 -6.61
N ILE A 37 7.64 -1.29 -6.76
CA ILE A 37 8.15 -0.24 -5.88
C ILE A 37 8.53 1.02 -6.67
N PRO A 38 8.35 2.21 -6.07
CA PRO A 38 8.69 3.45 -6.73
C PRO A 38 10.21 3.55 -6.91
N GLN A 39 10.63 4.07 -8.05
CA GLN A 39 12.03 4.42 -8.29
C GLN A 39 12.39 5.74 -7.61
N PRO A 40 13.66 5.94 -7.20
CA PRO A 40 14.13 7.24 -6.75
C PRO A 40 13.86 8.32 -7.80
N PRO A 41 13.46 9.54 -7.40
CA PRO A 41 13.18 10.59 -8.35
C PRO A 41 14.46 11.04 -9.05
N THR A 42 14.39 11.15 -10.37
CA THR A 42 15.49 11.61 -11.24
C THR A 42 15.23 13.00 -11.84
N ASP A 43 14.01 13.50 -11.71
CA ASP A 43 13.52 14.75 -12.31
C ASP A 43 12.52 15.48 -11.38
N LEU A 44 12.04 16.64 -11.82
CA LEU A 44 11.07 17.45 -11.09
C LEU A 44 9.73 16.72 -10.92
N GLN A 45 9.29 15.98 -11.94
CA GLN A 45 8.07 15.18 -11.89
C GLN A 45 8.16 14.11 -10.78
N GLY A 46 9.24 13.32 -10.75
CA GLY A 46 9.48 12.33 -9.72
C GLY A 46 9.56 12.96 -8.32
N THR A 47 10.20 14.13 -8.22
CA THR A 47 10.25 14.91 -6.97
C THR A 47 8.85 15.30 -6.50
N ARG A 48 7.99 15.78 -7.40
CA ARG A 48 6.57 16.06 -7.12
C ARG A 48 5.81 14.82 -6.65
N ARG A 49 6.02 13.66 -7.29
CA ARG A 49 5.38 12.39 -6.88
C ARG A 49 5.83 11.94 -5.49
N ARG A 50 7.12 12.07 -5.15
CA ARG A 50 7.65 11.78 -3.81
C ARG A 50 7.09 12.74 -2.76
N PHE A 51 7.01 14.03 -3.08
CA PHE A 51 6.40 15.04 -2.22
C PHE A 51 4.95 14.68 -1.87
N LEU A 52 4.12 14.36 -2.87
CA LEU A 52 2.72 13.94 -2.64
C LEU A 52 2.62 12.64 -1.84
N SER A 53 3.49 11.67 -2.10
CA SER A 53 3.54 10.41 -1.34
C SER A 53 3.93 10.65 0.13
N SER A 54 4.88 11.55 0.39
CA SER A 54 5.24 11.99 1.74
C SER A 54 4.05 12.64 2.46
N LEU A 55 3.29 13.50 1.78
CA LEU A 55 2.07 14.11 2.35
C LEU A 55 0.99 13.06 2.67
N CYS A 56 0.78 12.08 1.78
CA CYS A 56 -0.13 10.97 2.03
C CYS A 56 0.29 10.17 3.28
N PHE A 57 1.59 9.90 3.43
CA PHE A 57 2.13 9.21 4.59
C PHE A 57 1.92 9.99 5.90
N PHE A 58 2.05 11.33 5.85
CA PHE A 58 1.77 12.23 6.95
C PHE A 58 0.30 12.16 7.40
N CYS A 59 -0.62 12.07 6.43
CA CYS A 59 -2.05 12.03 6.68
C CYS A 59 -2.56 10.65 7.16
N ASP A 60 -1.83 9.55 6.94
CA ASP A 60 -2.23 8.20 7.35
C ASP A 60 -1.86 7.87 8.82
N TYR A 61 -2.62 8.47 9.74
CA TYR A 61 -2.33 8.50 11.18
C TYR A 61 -2.85 7.30 12.01
N GLN A 62 -3.56 6.35 11.40
CA GLN A 62 -4.04 5.13 12.09
C GLN A 62 -3.64 3.85 11.38
N LYS A 63 -3.23 2.84 12.16
CA LYS A 63 -3.09 1.47 11.63
C LYS A 63 -4.47 0.83 11.45
N GLY A 64 -4.69 0.18 10.30
CA GLY A 64 -5.92 -0.55 9.96
C GLY A 64 -6.60 -0.13 8.65
N GLY A 65 -6.00 0.77 7.86
CA GLY A 65 -6.46 1.05 6.49
C GLY A 65 -7.51 2.14 6.35
N LYS A 66 -8.27 2.47 7.40
CA LYS A 66 -9.30 3.53 7.33
C LYS A 66 -8.75 4.91 6.92
N THR A 67 -7.58 5.26 7.44
CA THR A 67 -6.92 6.55 7.19
C THR A 67 -5.93 6.48 6.04
N THR A 68 -5.90 5.39 5.26
CA THR A 68 -5.11 5.34 4.03
C THR A 68 -5.53 6.52 3.18
N THR A 69 -4.57 7.38 2.89
CA THR A 69 -4.79 8.69 2.27
C THR A 69 -4.25 8.67 0.87
N SER A 70 -5.00 9.25 -0.06
CA SER A 70 -4.56 9.51 -1.43
C SER A 70 -4.64 11.00 -1.72
N ILE A 71 -3.64 11.52 -2.44
CA ILE A 71 -3.55 12.94 -2.80
C ILE A 71 -3.24 13.06 -4.29
N ALA A 72 -3.92 13.98 -4.95
CA ALA A 72 -3.65 14.39 -6.33
C ALA A 72 -3.70 15.92 -6.45
N LEU A 73 -3.04 16.46 -7.47
CA LEU A 73 -2.99 17.89 -7.72
C LEU A 73 -3.81 18.26 -8.94
N GLU A 74 -4.72 19.21 -8.77
CA GLU A 74 -5.40 19.87 -9.86
C GLU A 74 -4.79 21.26 -10.10
N SER A 75 -4.58 21.60 -11.36
CA SER A 75 -4.21 22.93 -11.82
C SER A 75 -5.47 23.68 -12.22
N LEU A 76 -5.74 24.77 -11.51
CA LEU A 76 -6.69 25.80 -11.90
C LEU A 76 -5.88 27.07 -12.18
N ASP A 77 -6.34 27.90 -13.11
CA ASP A 77 -5.59 28.99 -13.76
C ASP A 77 -4.44 29.59 -12.92
N ASN A 78 -4.73 30.08 -11.71
CA ASN A 78 -3.74 30.66 -10.79
C ASN A 78 -3.62 29.98 -9.42
N ILE A 79 -4.26 28.81 -9.21
CA ILE A 79 -4.24 28.10 -7.92
C ILE A 79 -4.01 26.60 -8.11
N VAL A 80 -3.22 26.01 -7.22
CA VAL A 80 -3.07 24.55 -7.13
C VAL A 80 -4.04 23.99 -6.10
N VAL A 81 -4.83 22.98 -6.47
CA VAL A 81 -5.73 22.32 -5.53
C VAL A 81 -5.16 20.96 -5.12
N PHE A 82 -4.88 20.81 -3.84
CA PHE A 82 -4.55 19.54 -3.20
C PHE A 82 -5.84 18.80 -2.86
N TRP A 83 -6.20 17.84 -3.70
CA TRP A 83 -7.32 16.94 -3.42
C TRP A 83 -6.89 15.83 -2.50
N VAL A 84 -7.67 15.58 -1.45
CA VAL A 84 -7.38 14.57 -0.43
C VAL A 84 -8.54 13.59 -0.37
N ALA A 85 -8.26 12.30 -0.48
CA ALA A 85 -9.21 11.21 -0.28
C ALA A 85 -8.69 10.27 0.82
N SER A 86 -9.59 9.58 1.51
CA SER A 86 -9.23 8.46 2.36
C SER A 86 -10.29 7.36 2.34
N ASN A 87 -9.91 6.13 2.71
CA ASN A 87 -10.83 4.98 2.66
C ASN A 87 -12.13 5.22 3.45
N VAL A 88 -12.08 6.10 4.44
CA VAL A 88 -13.24 6.79 5.03
C VAL A 88 -13.01 8.28 4.82
N SER A 89 -14.01 9.07 4.40
CA SER A 89 -13.86 10.51 4.06
C SER A 89 -12.89 11.25 4.99
N PRO A 90 -11.97 12.08 4.45
CA PRO A 90 -11.05 12.84 5.28
C PRO A 90 -11.80 13.73 6.26
N ASN A 91 -11.48 13.62 7.54
CA ASN A 91 -12.09 14.46 8.57
C ASN A 91 -11.36 15.82 8.68
N ASP A 92 -12.01 16.78 9.35
CA ASP A 92 -11.47 18.13 9.55
C ASP A 92 -10.07 18.13 10.19
N ARG A 93 -9.81 17.17 11.08
CA ARG A 93 -8.52 17.04 11.74
C ARG A 93 -7.39 16.72 10.75
N VAL A 94 -7.62 15.89 9.74
CA VAL A 94 -6.61 15.60 8.70
C VAL A 94 -6.37 16.83 7.83
N ILE A 95 -7.43 17.54 7.43
CA ILE A 95 -7.31 18.74 6.59
C ILE A 95 -6.59 19.86 7.34
N ALA A 96 -6.95 20.12 8.60
CA ALA A 96 -6.26 21.11 9.43
C ALA A 96 -4.78 20.77 9.63
N PHE A 97 -4.47 19.48 9.85
CA PHE A 97 -3.08 19.03 9.96
C PHE A 97 -2.30 19.24 8.66
N LEU A 98 -2.85 18.84 7.50
CA LEU A 98 -2.21 19.02 6.21
C LEU A 98 -2.01 20.50 5.87
N SER A 99 -3.02 21.35 6.12
CA SER A 99 -2.93 22.81 5.98
C SER A 99 -1.79 23.36 6.80
N THR A 100 -1.66 22.92 8.05
CA THR A 100 -0.56 23.38 8.91
C THR A 100 0.80 22.92 8.40
N VAL A 101 0.92 21.70 7.88
CA VAL A 101 2.16 21.17 7.30
C VAL A 101 2.56 21.96 6.05
N LEU A 102 1.63 22.18 5.12
CA LEU A 102 1.89 22.94 3.89
C LEU A 102 2.25 24.39 4.20
N GLU A 103 1.56 25.02 5.17
CA GLU A 103 1.87 26.38 5.61
C GLU A 103 3.27 26.46 6.24
N THR A 104 3.63 25.50 7.10
CA THR A 104 4.98 25.43 7.69
C THR A 104 6.04 25.31 6.60
N LEU A 105 5.83 24.48 5.57
CA LEU A 105 6.77 24.35 4.44
C LEU A 105 6.87 25.63 3.60
N ARG A 106 5.78 26.41 3.52
CA ARG A 106 5.71 27.66 2.79
C ARG A 106 6.47 28.78 3.51
N THR A 107 6.21 28.97 4.80
CA THR A 107 6.65 30.15 5.56
C THR A 107 7.98 30.00 6.27
N GLU A 108 8.34 28.80 6.71
CA GLU A 108 9.57 28.61 7.48
C GLU A 108 10.82 28.73 6.59
N PRO A 109 11.90 29.32 7.12
CA PRO A 109 13.15 29.42 6.39
C PRO A 109 13.75 28.02 6.16
N ASN A 110 14.35 27.82 4.99
CA ASN A 110 14.96 26.53 4.60
C ASN A 110 16.14 26.72 3.64
N SER A 111 16.77 27.89 3.68
CA SER A 111 17.82 28.31 2.74
C SER A 111 19.19 27.78 3.18
N THR A 112 19.42 27.66 4.48
CA THR A 112 20.64 27.12 5.08
C THR A 112 20.45 25.72 5.65
N ASP A 113 21.55 24.99 5.86
CA ASP A 113 21.52 23.64 6.44
C ASP A 113 20.87 23.62 7.83
N THR A 114 21.22 24.56 8.69
CA THR A 114 20.67 24.68 10.05
C THR A 114 19.17 24.97 10.05
N GLU A 115 18.70 25.85 9.16
CA GLU A 115 17.27 26.12 8.99
C GLU A 115 16.54 24.86 8.54
N ARG A 116 17.10 24.10 7.59
CA ARG A 116 16.53 22.84 7.11
C ARG A 116 16.44 21.80 8.22
N GLU A 117 17.50 21.61 9.00
CA GLU A 117 17.50 20.67 10.12
C GLU A 117 16.45 21.05 11.18
N THR A 118 16.31 22.34 11.47
CA THR A 118 15.29 22.86 12.39
C THR A 118 13.88 22.56 11.88
N LEU A 119 13.60 22.87 10.61
CA LEU A 119 12.31 22.60 9.98
C LEU A 119 12.00 21.10 9.92
N ILE A 120 12.99 20.25 9.63
CA ILE A 120 12.86 18.79 9.67
C ILE A 120 12.48 18.32 11.07
N ALA A 121 13.17 18.81 12.11
CA ALA A 121 12.88 18.45 13.50
C ALA A 121 11.46 18.87 13.91
N MET A 122 11.04 20.10 13.55
CA MET A 122 9.70 20.62 13.81
C MET A 122 8.61 19.76 13.16
N LEU A 123 8.75 19.46 11.86
CA LEU A 123 7.79 18.62 11.13
C LEU A 123 7.78 17.18 11.64
N THR A 124 8.93 16.63 12.03
CA THR A 124 9.05 15.30 12.63
C THR A 124 8.26 15.22 13.93
N ALA A 125 8.48 16.16 14.86
CA ALA A 125 7.79 16.19 16.14
C ALA A 125 6.26 16.31 15.95
N ARG A 126 5.84 17.23 15.06
CA ARG A 126 4.42 17.44 14.73
C ARG A 126 3.78 16.19 14.14
N TYR A 127 4.45 15.53 13.21
CA TYR A 127 3.96 14.29 12.60
C TYR A 127 3.87 13.14 13.61
N ILE A 128 4.89 12.96 14.46
CA ILE A 128 4.89 11.91 15.49
C ILE A 128 3.73 12.09 16.47
N GLN A 129 3.44 13.33 16.87
CA GLN A 129 2.29 13.65 17.71
C GLN A 129 0.97 13.30 16.99
N PHE A 130 0.84 13.68 15.72
CA PHE A 130 -0.36 13.41 14.93
C PHE A 130 -0.59 11.89 14.74
N ALA A 131 0.48 11.15 14.44
CA ALA A 131 0.49 9.71 14.19
C ALA A 131 0.58 8.85 15.46
N ALA A 132 0.50 9.44 16.67
CA ALA A 132 0.59 8.73 17.94
C ALA A 132 -0.34 7.48 18.04
N PRO A 133 -1.61 7.49 17.55
CA PRO A 133 -2.45 6.29 17.54
C PRO A 133 -1.86 5.13 16.72
N ARG A 134 -1.23 5.44 15.59
CA ARG A 134 -0.54 4.45 14.76
C ARG A 134 0.74 3.96 15.43
N LEU A 135 1.57 4.87 15.94
CA LEU A 135 2.82 4.53 16.61
C LEU A 135 2.62 3.61 17.82
N ARG A 136 1.58 3.85 18.63
CA ARG A 136 1.23 2.93 19.74
C ARG A 136 0.97 1.50 19.26
N LYS A 137 0.26 1.33 18.15
CA LYS A 137 -0.01 0.01 17.56
C LYS A 137 1.24 -0.61 16.94
N GLU A 138 2.05 0.17 16.24
CA GLU A 138 3.32 -0.29 15.65
C GLU A 138 4.29 -0.76 16.75
N ARG A 139 4.43 0.02 17.83
CA ARG A 139 5.20 -0.35 19.01
C ARG A 139 4.70 -1.63 19.68
N ALA A 140 3.40 -1.74 19.96
CA ALA A 140 2.86 -2.94 20.61
C ALA A 140 3.10 -4.23 19.82
N ILE A 141 3.13 -4.14 18.48
CA ILE A 141 3.50 -5.28 17.62
C ILE A 141 5.00 -5.53 17.70
N LEU A 142 5.83 -4.48 17.68
CA LEU A 142 7.28 -4.61 17.81
C LEU A 142 7.65 -5.30 19.13
N ASP A 143 7.14 -4.80 20.26
CA ASP A 143 7.38 -5.37 21.59
C ASP A 143 6.95 -6.84 21.69
N ARG A 144 5.84 -7.21 21.04
CA ARG A 144 5.39 -8.60 20.99
C ARG A 144 6.34 -9.47 20.17
N SER A 145 6.73 -9.01 18.99
CA SER A 145 7.65 -9.76 18.11
C SER A 145 9.04 -9.87 18.73
N MET A 146 9.56 -8.81 19.37
CA MET A 146 10.86 -8.84 20.05
C MET A 146 10.86 -9.83 21.20
N ARG A 147 9.88 -9.78 22.12
CA ARG A 147 9.79 -10.75 23.22
C ARG A 147 9.71 -12.20 22.74
N PHE A 148 9.00 -12.44 21.65
CA PHE A 148 8.94 -13.77 21.06
C PHE A 148 10.31 -14.21 20.51
N CYS A 149 10.99 -13.34 19.76
CA CYS A 149 12.32 -13.62 19.23
C CYS A 149 13.35 -13.81 20.35
N GLU A 150 13.33 -12.97 21.39
CA GLU A 150 14.22 -13.09 22.56
C GLU A 150 14.06 -14.43 23.28
N ALA A 151 12.81 -14.84 23.55
CA ALA A 151 12.53 -16.15 24.14
C ALA A 151 13.02 -17.29 23.24
N TYR A 152 12.67 -17.25 21.95
CA TYR A 152 13.06 -18.28 20.98
C TYR A 152 14.58 -18.43 20.87
N LEU A 153 15.30 -17.31 20.76
CA LEU A 153 16.75 -17.30 20.64
C LEU A 153 17.44 -17.81 21.92
N THR A 154 16.88 -17.49 23.08
CA THR A 154 17.41 -17.97 24.37
C THR A 154 17.21 -19.48 24.51
N ASP A 155 16.05 -20.00 24.12
CA ASP A 155 15.71 -21.43 24.23
C ASP A 155 16.45 -22.31 23.20
N ASN A 156 16.97 -21.73 22.12
CA ASN A 156 17.58 -22.45 20.99
C ASN A 156 19.02 -22.01 20.71
N LEU A 157 19.70 -21.48 21.73
CA LEU A 157 21.04 -20.89 21.59
C LEU A 157 22.08 -21.89 21.08
N ASP A 158 21.93 -23.18 21.41
CA ASP A 158 22.84 -24.26 21.02
C ASP A 158 22.50 -24.91 19.66
N THR A 159 21.35 -24.60 19.07
CA THR A 159 20.84 -25.29 17.87
C THR A 159 20.77 -24.39 16.63
N ILE A 160 20.77 -23.07 16.80
CA ILE A 160 20.76 -22.10 15.71
C ILE A 160 22.19 -21.92 15.19
N GLN A 161 22.44 -22.34 13.95
CA GLN A 161 23.71 -22.08 13.27
C GLN A 161 23.68 -20.63 12.76
N THR A 162 24.32 -19.70 13.46
CA THR A 162 24.32 -18.32 12.96
C THR A 162 25.24 -18.16 11.74
N PRO A 163 24.81 -17.41 10.69
CA PRO A 163 25.70 -17.09 9.58
C PRO A 163 26.88 -16.26 10.10
N GLY A 164 28.07 -16.83 10.00
CA GLY A 164 29.30 -16.31 10.60
C GLY A 164 30.03 -17.32 11.50
N GLU A 165 29.38 -18.42 11.89
CA GLU A 165 30.01 -19.47 12.72
C GLU A 165 30.89 -20.46 11.94
N THR A 166 30.72 -20.56 10.62
CA THR A 166 31.29 -21.68 9.82
C THR A 166 32.51 -21.37 8.96
N GLU A 167 33.02 -20.13 8.93
CA GLU A 167 34.28 -19.84 8.24
C GLU A 167 35.37 -19.40 9.21
N VAL A 168 36.48 -20.12 9.12
CA VAL A 168 37.74 -19.97 9.85
C VAL A 168 38.17 -18.50 9.92
N VAL A 169 37.94 -17.84 11.06
CA VAL A 169 38.52 -16.52 11.36
C VAL A 169 39.25 -16.59 12.69
N THR A 170 40.58 -16.45 12.61
CA THR A 170 41.56 -16.55 13.70
C THR A 170 41.42 -15.47 14.79
N ASN A 171 40.38 -14.62 14.75
CA ASN A 171 40.15 -13.51 15.67
C ASN A 171 38.70 -13.50 16.20
N ARG A 172 38.38 -14.51 17.00
CA ARG A 172 37.06 -14.80 17.59
C ARG A 172 36.47 -13.68 18.49
N TYR A 173 37.29 -12.77 19.02
CA TYR A 173 36.87 -11.81 20.05
C TYR A 173 36.25 -10.50 19.50
N LEU A 174 36.45 -10.18 18.22
CA LEU A 174 35.96 -8.93 17.61
C LEU A 174 34.69 -9.13 16.75
N ALA A 175 34.45 -10.34 16.22
CA ALA A 175 33.26 -10.67 15.44
C ALA A 175 32.01 -10.89 16.33
N ASP A 176 32.16 -11.55 17.48
CA ASP A 176 31.08 -11.79 18.47
C ASP A 176 30.49 -10.50 19.07
N LYS A 177 31.23 -9.38 19.03
CA LYS A 177 30.74 -8.07 19.47
C LYS A 177 29.87 -7.34 18.44
N GLN A 178 29.80 -7.82 17.19
CA GLN A 178 29.09 -7.13 16.11
C GLN A 178 28.08 -8.01 15.36
N VAL A 179 28.22 -9.34 15.39
CA VAL A 179 27.38 -10.29 14.65
C VAL A 179 27.12 -11.53 15.52
N GLY A 180 25.91 -12.09 15.49
CA GLY A 180 25.51 -13.28 16.27
C GLY A 180 24.29 -13.06 17.18
N VAL A 181 23.81 -14.12 17.86
CA VAL A 181 22.63 -14.06 18.74
C VAL A 181 22.79 -13.06 19.90
N PRO A 182 23.91 -13.03 20.66
CA PRO A 182 24.07 -12.07 21.76
C PRO A 182 24.04 -10.61 21.28
N ALA A 183 24.75 -10.30 20.19
CA ALA A 183 24.76 -8.96 19.60
C ALA A 183 23.38 -8.55 19.05
N LEU A 184 22.59 -9.52 18.57
CA LEU A 184 21.20 -9.27 18.16
C LEU A 184 20.31 -8.95 19.36
N LEU A 185 20.45 -9.67 20.48
CA LEU A 185 19.68 -9.40 21.71
C LEU A 185 19.99 -8.02 22.29
N ASP A 186 21.27 -7.65 22.38
CA ASP A 186 21.69 -6.31 22.81
C ASP A 186 21.14 -5.22 21.89
N TRP A 187 21.14 -5.47 20.58
CA TRP A 187 20.58 -4.55 19.60
C TRP A 187 19.06 -4.44 19.69
N LEU A 188 18.33 -5.51 20.02
CA LEU A 188 16.88 -5.46 20.23
C LEU A 188 16.52 -4.63 21.48
N ALA A 189 17.31 -4.74 22.54
CA ALA A 189 17.06 -4.06 23.82
C ALA A 189 16.95 -2.53 23.68
N GLN A 190 17.65 -1.92 22.72
CA GLN A 190 17.61 -0.47 22.50
C GLN A 190 16.20 0.04 22.13
N PHE A 191 15.37 -0.78 21.49
CA PHE A 191 14.01 -0.39 21.09
C PHE A 191 13.01 -0.44 22.25
N SER A 192 13.36 -1.16 23.31
CA SER A 192 12.58 -1.25 24.55
C SER A 192 13.00 -0.19 25.58
N ALA A 193 14.15 0.47 25.38
CA ALA A 193 14.77 1.37 26.36
C ALA A 193 14.01 2.68 26.63
N THR A 194 13.05 3.07 25.78
CA THR A 194 12.36 4.35 25.89
C THR A 194 10.86 4.23 25.65
N THR A 195 10.06 5.00 26.39
CA THR A 195 8.61 5.17 26.11
C THR A 195 8.32 6.28 25.10
N ASP A 196 9.31 7.13 24.81
CA ASP A 196 9.18 8.27 23.92
C ASP A 196 9.11 7.83 22.44
N PRO A 197 8.04 8.17 21.70
CA PRO A 197 7.90 7.78 20.31
C PRO A 197 8.93 8.38 19.35
N LEU A 198 9.41 9.60 19.61
CA LEU A 198 10.44 10.26 18.80
C LEU A 198 11.79 9.57 19.00
N ILE A 199 12.18 9.31 20.24
CA ILE A 199 13.42 8.58 20.53
C ILE A 199 13.38 7.18 19.92
N LEU A 200 12.23 6.48 20.01
CA LEU A 200 12.05 5.18 19.37
C LEU A 200 12.21 5.24 17.84
N CYS A 201 11.60 6.24 17.19
CA CYS A 201 11.73 6.43 15.74
C CYS A 201 13.18 6.77 15.34
N GLN A 202 13.89 7.57 16.15
CA GLN A 202 15.28 7.91 15.92
C GLN A 202 16.21 6.70 16.11
N ALA A 203 15.98 5.88 17.14
CA ALA A 203 16.71 4.63 17.35
C ALA A 203 16.52 3.69 16.15
N ALA A 204 15.28 3.51 15.69
CA ALA A 204 14.98 2.72 14.49
C ALA A 204 15.64 3.30 13.23
N TYR A 205 15.64 4.62 13.07
CA TYR A 205 16.32 5.29 11.96
C TYR A 205 17.82 4.99 11.96
N ASN A 206 18.50 5.19 13.09
CA ASN A 206 19.94 4.95 13.20
C ASN A 206 20.30 3.47 13.03
N ALA A 207 19.47 2.56 13.56
CA ALA A 207 19.71 1.12 13.55
C ALA A 207 19.38 0.41 12.23
N ARG A 208 18.72 1.09 11.28
CA ARG A 208 18.21 0.44 10.05
C ARG A 208 19.28 -0.17 9.14
N HIS A 209 20.54 0.25 9.27
CA HIS A 209 21.69 -0.28 8.51
C HIS A 209 22.62 -1.13 9.37
N ALA A 210 22.22 -1.44 10.59
CA ALA A 210 23.04 -2.25 11.47
C ALA A 210 23.15 -3.70 10.95
N PRO A 211 24.30 -4.38 11.13
CA PRO A 211 24.50 -5.76 10.69
C PRO A 211 23.41 -6.74 11.17
N GLN A 212 22.81 -6.46 12.32
CA GLN A 212 21.72 -7.23 12.93
C GLN A 212 20.48 -7.34 12.04
N ILE A 213 20.25 -6.39 11.13
CA ILE A 213 19.19 -6.48 10.13
C ILE A 213 19.43 -7.65 9.16
N ALA A 214 20.69 -7.90 8.79
CA ALA A 214 21.06 -9.04 7.96
C ALA A 214 20.96 -10.35 8.76
N THR A 215 21.38 -10.33 10.03
CA THR A 215 21.23 -11.48 10.94
C THR A 215 19.76 -11.89 11.10
N LEU A 216 18.84 -10.94 11.31
CA LEU A 216 17.39 -11.19 11.36
C LEU A 216 16.87 -11.84 10.08
N GLU A 217 17.38 -11.43 8.92
CA GLU A 217 16.97 -11.97 7.63
C GLU A 217 17.47 -13.39 7.43
N ALA A 218 18.72 -13.67 7.80
CA ALA A 218 19.29 -14.99 7.66
C ALA A 218 18.62 -16.01 8.59
N LEU A 219 18.40 -15.65 9.86
CA LEU A 219 17.62 -16.46 10.81
C LEU A 219 16.21 -16.74 10.28
N ARG A 220 15.57 -15.74 9.65
CA ARG A 220 14.27 -15.95 9.00
C ARG A 220 14.33 -17.03 7.91
N GLN A 221 15.39 -17.07 7.10
CA GLN A 221 15.54 -18.06 6.03
C GLN A 221 15.73 -19.48 6.57
N GLU A 222 16.52 -19.64 7.64
CA GLU A 222 16.71 -20.92 8.31
C GLU A 222 15.38 -21.43 8.91
N LEU A 223 14.55 -20.52 9.41
CA LEU A 223 13.28 -20.83 10.07
C LEU A 223 12.09 -20.99 9.10
N VAL A 224 12.32 -20.99 7.77
CA VAL A 224 11.24 -21.19 6.78
C VAL A 224 10.57 -22.57 6.92
N VAL A 225 11.32 -23.57 7.37
CA VAL A 225 10.82 -24.94 7.60
C VAL A 225 10.28 -25.16 9.03
N ALA A 226 10.40 -24.16 9.90
CA ALA A 226 9.95 -24.25 11.29
C ALA A 226 8.41 -24.15 11.39
N PRO A 227 7.82 -24.51 12.54
CA PRO A 227 6.39 -24.32 12.77
C PRO A 227 5.91 -22.91 12.41
N GLN A 228 4.71 -22.83 11.85
CA GLN A 228 4.10 -21.60 11.36
C GLN A 228 4.07 -20.51 12.45
N GLY A 229 4.53 -19.30 12.13
CA GLY A 229 4.52 -18.14 13.03
C GLY A 229 5.89 -17.73 13.55
N ILE A 230 6.89 -18.63 13.54
CA ILE A 230 8.22 -18.34 14.08
C ILE A 230 8.95 -17.33 13.18
N ALA A 231 9.10 -17.63 11.89
CA ALA A 231 9.75 -16.75 10.92
C ALA A 231 9.05 -15.39 10.78
N GLU A 232 7.73 -15.33 11.04
CA GLU A 232 6.92 -14.12 10.99
C GLU A 232 7.31 -13.09 12.06
N ALA A 233 7.79 -13.52 13.23
CA ALA A 233 8.23 -12.61 14.29
C ALA A 233 9.47 -11.82 13.84
N PHE A 234 10.50 -12.52 13.35
CA PHE A 234 11.75 -11.93 12.82
C PHE A 234 11.45 -10.97 11.64
N ARG A 235 10.60 -11.41 10.71
CA ARG A 235 10.14 -10.57 9.59
C ARG A 235 9.41 -9.32 10.09
N SER A 236 8.61 -9.43 11.14
CA SER A 236 7.84 -8.31 11.69
C SER A 236 8.73 -7.27 12.38
N ILE A 237 9.80 -7.70 13.07
CA ILE A 237 10.80 -6.79 13.66
C ILE A 237 11.46 -5.95 12.57
N LYS A 238 12.07 -6.59 11.56
CA LYS A 238 12.71 -5.90 10.43
C LYS A 238 11.75 -4.92 9.77
N HIS A 239 10.51 -5.36 9.52
CA HIS A 239 9.49 -4.54 8.91
C HIS A 239 9.14 -3.30 9.74
N LEU A 240 8.94 -3.46 11.05
CA LEU A 240 8.56 -2.36 11.94
C LEU A 240 9.69 -1.37 12.15
N ILE A 241 10.95 -1.81 12.20
CA ILE A 241 12.11 -0.93 12.27
C ILE A 241 12.17 -0.04 11.02
N GLY A 242 12.01 -0.62 9.82
CA GLY A 242 11.92 0.18 8.59
C GLY A 242 10.74 1.16 8.61
N ARG A 243 9.57 0.73 9.10
CA ARG A 243 8.39 1.60 9.22
C ARG A 243 8.59 2.72 10.23
N LEU A 244 9.28 2.50 11.34
CA LEU A 244 9.61 3.50 12.36
C LEU A 244 10.66 4.50 11.85
N ALA A 245 11.71 4.01 11.19
CA ALA A 245 12.72 4.83 10.52
C ALA A 245 12.10 5.76 9.47
N GLU A 246 11.06 5.32 8.77
CA GLU A 246 10.35 6.12 7.77
C GLU A 246 9.71 7.39 8.34
N LYS A 247 9.41 7.45 9.66
CA LYS A 247 8.90 8.66 10.31
C LYS A 247 9.94 9.76 10.49
N ILE A 248 11.23 9.42 10.42
CA ILE A 248 12.34 10.38 10.43
C ILE A 248 12.73 10.77 9.01
N ARG A 249 12.72 9.81 8.07
CA ARG A 249 13.08 10.04 6.66
C ARG A 249 12.05 10.89 5.91
N THR A 250 10.77 10.65 6.12
CA THR A 250 9.69 11.31 5.35
C THR A 250 9.66 12.83 5.55
N PRO A 251 9.77 13.37 6.78
CA PRO A 251 9.92 14.81 7.00
C PRO A 251 11.12 15.41 6.24
N ALA A 252 12.28 14.73 6.24
CA ALA A 252 13.46 15.17 5.51
C ALA A 252 13.22 15.25 3.99
N ASN A 253 12.59 14.21 3.40
CA ASN A 253 12.19 14.24 1.99
C ASN A 253 11.23 15.41 1.72
N LEU A 254 10.26 15.64 2.59
CA LEU A 254 9.23 16.67 2.40
C LEU A 254 9.85 18.08 2.38
N VAL A 255 10.77 18.37 3.30
CA VAL A 255 11.50 19.64 3.34
C VAL A 255 12.36 19.82 2.09
N ASN A 256 13.14 18.80 1.71
CA ASN A 256 14.01 18.86 0.54
C ASN A 256 13.22 19.02 -0.77
N ASP A 257 12.12 18.28 -0.92
CA ASP A 257 11.28 18.32 -2.12
C ASP A 257 10.52 19.66 -2.22
N SER A 258 10.04 20.21 -1.09
CA SER A 258 9.32 21.49 -1.06
C SER A 258 10.15 22.66 -1.61
N ARG A 259 11.49 22.58 -1.50
CA ARG A 259 12.40 23.60 -2.04
C ARG A 259 12.34 23.69 -3.56
N LEU A 260 12.22 22.55 -4.23
CA LEU A 260 12.11 22.45 -5.69
C LEU A 260 10.68 22.69 -6.18
N LEU A 261 9.71 22.61 -5.27
CA LEU A 261 8.28 22.66 -5.56
C LEU A 261 7.61 23.89 -4.95
N ARG A 262 8.37 24.95 -4.63
CA ARG A 262 7.82 26.21 -4.09
C ARG A 262 6.64 26.77 -4.89
N PRO A 263 6.63 26.73 -6.24
CA PRO A 263 5.48 27.20 -7.02
C PRO A 263 4.15 26.51 -6.67
N LEU A 264 4.18 25.27 -6.18
CA LEU A 264 2.95 24.57 -5.74
C LEU A 264 2.38 25.12 -4.43
N LEU A 265 3.17 25.88 -3.68
CA LEU A 265 2.85 26.39 -2.36
C LEU A 265 2.59 27.90 -2.35
N ASP A 266 2.81 28.61 -3.47
CA ASP A 266 2.62 30.06 -3.57
C ASP A 266 1.14 30.45 -3.42
N SER A 267 0.26 29.69 -4.08
CA SER A 267 -1.19 29.84 -4.00
C SER A 267 -1.86 28.48 -4.14
N TYR A 268 -2.44 27.99 -3.05
CA TYR A 268 -3.04 26.66 -3.02
C TYR A 268 -4.32 26.57 -2.19
N GLU A 269 -5.12 25.56 -2.50
CA GLU A 269 -6.27 25.14 -1.71
C GLU A 269 -6.18 23.66 -1.36
N ILE A 270 -6.85 23.25 -0.28
CA ILE A 270 -7.02 21.84 0.08
C ILE A 270 -8.51 21.51 -0.02
N ARG A 271 -8.84 20.50 -0.82
CA ARG A 271 -10.22 20.02 -1.00
C ARG A 271 -10.33 18.53 -0.72
N ARG A 272 -11.53 18.10 -0.34
CA ARG A 272 -11.82 16.70 0.01
C ARG A 272 -12.52 16.01 -1.14
N VAL A 273 -12.15 14.76 -1.36
CA VAL A 273 -12.98 13.79 -2.06
C VAL A 273 -13.76 13.00 -1.00
N GLU A 274 -15.08 13.08 -1.07
CA GLU A 274 -15.95 12.32 -0.18
C GLU A 274 -15.94 10.83 -0.56
N ALA A 275 -15.89 9.97 0.45
CA ALA A 275 -15.91 8.54 0.24
C ALA A 275 -17.26 8.13 -0.38
N PRO A 276 -17.27 7.54 -1.59
CA PRO A 276 -18.49 7.17 -2.27
C PRO A 276 -19.10 5.93 -1.63
N VAL A 277 -20.38 5.70 -1.94
CA VAL A 277 -21.05 4.44 -1.59
C VAL A 277 -20.36 3.29 -2.33
N ALA A 278 -19.98 2.25 -1.61
CA ALA A 278 -19.39 1.05 -2.16
C ALA A 278 -20.46 0.13 -2.75
N ALA A 279 -20.21 -0.43 -3.94
CA ALA A 279 -21.12 -1.37 -4.57
C ALA A 279 -21.36 -2.58 -3.66
N ARG A 280 -22.61 -3.03 -3.58
CA ARG A 280 -22.97 -4.22 -2.81
C ARG A 280 -22.60 -5.47 -3.59
N ILE A 281 -22.21 -6.52 -2.85
CA ILE A 281 -22.10 -7.84 -3.46
C ILE A 281 -23.51 -8.32 -3.76
N PRO A 282 -23.81 -8.77 -4.99
CA PRO A 282 -25.11 -9.36 -5.29
C PRO A 282 -25.47 -10.53 -4.36
N MET A 283 -26.75 -10.78 -4.12
CA MET A 283 -27.19 -11.94 -3.31
C MET A 283 -26.77 -13.28 -3.91
N THR A 284 -26.56 -14.27 -3.05
CA THR A 284 -26.21 -15.64 -3.45
C THR A 284 -27.36 -16.27 -4.24
N ASP A 285 -27.01 -16.91 -5.35
CA ASP A 285 -27.88 -17.83 -6.08
C ASP A 285 -27.28 -19.23 -6.03
N GLY A 286 -28.05 -20.24 -6.44
CA GLY A 286 -27.56 -21.63 -6.51
C GLY A 286 -26.39 -21.85 -7.48
N LEU A 287 -25.93 -20.81 -8.18
CA LEU A 287 -24.87 -20.84 -9.18
C LEU A 287 -23.52 -20.33 -8.65
N ARG A 288 -23.39 -20.12 -7.33
CA ARG A 288 -22.13 -19.81 -6.63
C ARG A 288 -21.45 -21.07 -6.09
N ASN A 289 -21.18 -21.99 -7.00
CA ASN A 289 -20.41 -23.21 -6.77
C ASN A 289 -19.19 -23.22 -7.71
N LEU A 290 -18.17 -24.02 -7.38
CA LEU A 290 -16.90 -24.03 -8.12
C LEU A 290 -17.09 -24.39 -9.59
N ASP A 291 -17.94 -25.36 -9.90
CA ASP A 291 -18.27 -25.77 -11.26
C ASP A 291 -18.80 -24.60 -12.10
N SER A 292 -19.76 -23.87 -11.54
CA SER A 292 -20.39 -22.74 -12.21
C SER A 292 -19.42 -21.57 -12.38
N ILE A 293 -18.53 -21.34 -11.40
CA ILE A 293 -17.47 -20.31 -11.49
C ILE A 293 -16.48 -20.67 -12.59
N LEU A 294 -15.98 -21.92 -12.62
CA LEU A 294 -15.06 -22.41 -13.66
C LEU A 294 -15.66 -22.28 -15.07
N ARG A 295 -16.92 -22.68 -15.26
CA ARG A 295 -17.63 -22.52 -16.54
C ARG A 295 -17.75 -21.07 -17.00
N ARG A 296 -17.71 -20.10 -16.08
CA ARG A 296 -17.72 -18.67 -16.40
C ARG A 296 -16.32 -18.11 -16.68
N MET A 297 -15.27 -18.75 -16.18
CA MET A 297 -13.88 -18.36 -16.45
C MET A 297 -13.43 -18.79 -17.85
N LEU A 298 -13.82 -20.00 -18.25
CA LEU A 298 -13.39 -20.62 -19.49
C LEU A 298 -14.34 -20.35 -20.68
N PRO A 299 -13.83 -20.37 -21.92
CA PRO A 299 -14.66 -20.45 -23.12
C PRO A 299 -15.59 -21.68 -23.11
N ALA A 300 -16.71 -21.58 -23.80
CA ALA A 300 -17.63 -22.71 -23.95
C ALA A 300 -16.93 -23.87 -24.70
N GLY A 301 -17.00 -25.07 -24.13
CA GLY A 301 -16.39 -26.27 -24.72
C GLY A 301 -14.88 -26.40 -24.50
N ASP A 302 -14.28 -25.59 -23.62
CA ASP A 302 -12.85 -25.69 -23.31
C ASP A 302 -12.49 -27.08 -22.76
N SER A 303 -11.51 -27.73 -23.39
CA SER A 303 -11.09 -29.09 -23.04
C SER A 303 -10.51 -29.21 -21.63
N ARG A 304 -9.98 -28.11 -21.08
CA ARG A 304 -9.34 -28.05 -19.76
C ARG A 304 -10.34 -28.08 -18.60
N LEU A 305 -11.64 -27.86 -18.88
CA LEU A 305 -12.67 -27.74 -17.85
C LEU A 305 -12.70 -28.97 -16.92
N LYS A 306 -12.61 -30.19 -17.47
CA LYS A 306 -12.66 -31.43 -16.68
C LYS A 306 -11.48 -31.55 -15.72
N ASP A 307 -10.28 -31.23 -16.18
CA ASP A 307 -9.06 -31.32 -15.38
C ASP A 307 -9.06 -30.27 -14.26
N MET A 308 -9.50 -29.05 -14.56
CA MET A 308 -9.65 -27.98 -13.56
C MET A 308 -10.72 -28.31 -12.52
N GLN A 309 -11.84 -28.92 -12.92
CA GLN A 309 -12.87 -29.39 -12.00
C GLN A 309 -12.33 -30.46 -11.05
N ALA A 310 -11.57 -31.43 -11.56
CA ALA A 310 -10.98 -32.49 -10.74
C ALA A 310 -9.99 -31.91 -9.71
N TYR A 311 -9.13 -30.99 -10.13
CA TYR A 311 -8.16 -30.35 -9.24
C TYR A 311 -8.84 -29.51 -8.14
N LEU A 312 -9.83 -28.69 -8.50
CA LEU A 312 -10.56 -27.90 -7.50
C LEU A 312 -11.36 -28.77 -6.53
N ALA A 313 -11.94 -29.88 -7.00
CA ALA A 313 -12.63 -30.83 -6.12
C ALA A 313 -11.68 -31.48 -5.09
N GLN A 314 -10.44 -31.77 -5.49
CA GLN A 314 -9.41 -32.26 -4.59
C GLN A 314 -9.04 -31.20 -3.52
N LEU A 315 -8.90 -29.94 -3.92
CA LEU A 315 -8.60 -28.84 -3.00
C LEU A 315 -9.76 -28.52 -2.05
N ASP A 316 -11.00 -28.57 -2.54
CA ASP A 316 -12.21 -28.24 -1.78
C ASP A 316 -12.36 -29.08 -0.51
N GLY A 317 -12.00 -30.37 -0.55
CA GLY A 317 -12.03 -31.23 0.63
C GLY A 317 -11.13 -30.72 1.78
N SER A 318 -10.01 -30.07 1.45
CA SER A 318 -9.05 -29.55 2.44
C SER A 318 -9.26 -28.08 2.81
N LEU A 319 -9.76 -27.27 1.87
CA LEU A 319 -9.87 -25.82 2.01
C LEU A 319 -11.31 -25.34 2.18
N GLN A 320 -12.31 -26.22 2.01
CA GLN A 320 -13.74 -25.90 2.00
C GLN A 320 -14.01 -24.65 1.14
N LEU A 321 -13.54 -24.67 -0.11
CA LEU A 321 -13.50 -23.52 -1.00
C LEU A 321 -14.89 -22.95 -1.25
N GLU A 322 -15.90 -23.80 -1.46
CA GLU A 322 -17.27 -23.32 -1.66
C GLU A 322 -17.83 -22.60 -0.43
N ASP A 323 -17.63 -23.15 0.76
CA ASP A 323 -18.08 -22.55 2.00
C ASP A 323 -17.30 -21.26 2.30
N ALA A 324 -15.99 -21.24 2.02
CA ALA A 324 -15.18 -20.03 2.10
C ALA A 324 -15.70 -18.95 1.14
N ILE A 325 -16.01 -19.31 -0.12
CA ILE A 325 -16.60 -18.39 -1.09
C ILE A 325 -17.94 -17.84 -0.58
N ARG A 326 -18.83 -18.70 -0.09
CA ARG A 326 -20.14 -18.27 0.44
C ARG A 326 -19.99 -17.37 1.66
N ALA A 327 -19.17 -17.75 2.63
CA ALA A 327 -18.91 -16.97 3.84
C ALA A 327 -18.36 -15.57 3.52
N MET A 328 -17.52 -15.44 2.48
CA MET A 328 -17.01 -14.13 2.02
C MET A 328 -18.11 -13.20 1.45
N HIS A 329 -19.27 -13.75 1.07
CA HIS A 329 -20.41 -13.00 0.54
C HIS A 329 -21.46 -12.69 1.60
N ASP A 330 -21.50 -13.43 2.71
CA ASP A 330 -22.47 -13.29 3.80
C ASP A 330 -22.01 -12.34 4.93
N ASP A 331 -20.76 -11.85 4.88
CA ASP A 331 -20.18 -11.06 5.96
C ASP A 331 -20.56 -9.57 5.93
N ASP A 332 -21.80 -9.27 6.34
CA ASP A 332 -22.30 -7.90 6.61
C ASP A 332 -21.49 -7.15 7.71
N LYS A 333 -20.58 -7.83 8.43
CA LYS A 333 -19.79 -7.23 9.53
C LYS A 333 -18.44 -6.68 9.08
N THR A 334 -18.03 -6.89 7.83
CA THR A 334 -16.77 -6.33 7.31
C THR A 334 -16.94 -4.92 6.76
N LYS A 335 -15.93 -4.07 7.02
CA LYS A 335 -15.86 -2.70 6.49
C LYS A 335 -15.46 -2.74 5.02
N HIS A 336 -16.42 -3.04 4.16
CA HIS A 336 -16.33 -2.90 2.72
C HIS A 336 -16.14 -1.43 2.34
N GLY A 337 -15.32 -1.17 1.32
CA GLY A 337 -15.09 0.21 0.90
C GLY A 337 -14.42 0.33 -0.46
N VAL A 338 -14.65 1.48 -1.08
CA VAL A 338 -13.88 1.94 -2.23
C VAL A 338 -12.56 2.47 -1.70
N HIS A 339 -11.44 1.94 -2.18
CA HIS A 339 -10.12 2.41 -1.76
C HIS A 339 -9.85 3.84 -2.25
N ALA A 340 -9.15 4.63 -1.44
CA ALA A 340 -8.89 6.06 -1.67
C ALA A 340 -8.31 6.37 -3.05
N GLU A 341 -7.46 5.49 -3.59
CA GLU A 341 -6.90 5.66 -4.94
C GLU A 341 -7.99 5.65 -6.02
N ILE A 342 -8.99 4.77 -5.88
CA ILE A 342 -10.12 4.69 -6.82
C ILE A 342 -11.06 5.87 -6.65
N GLN A 343 -11.30 6.31 -5.40
CA GLN A 343 -12.10 7.50 -5.12
C GLN A 343 -11.50 8.72 -5.84
N MET A 344 -10.19 8.93 -5.69
CA MET A 344 -9.47 10.03 -6.32
C MET A 344 -9.49 9.94 -7.85
N LEU A 345 -9.23 8.75 -8.39
CA LEU A 345 -9.24 8.50 -9.83
C LEU A 345 -10.59 8.82 -10.47
N GLU A 346 -11.68 8.32 -9.87
CA GLU A 346 -13.03 8.54 -10.38
C GLU A 346 -13.45 10.00 -10.23
N ASP A 347 -13.11 10.67 -9.12
CA ASP A 347 -13.40 12.10 -8.94
C ASP A 347 -12.70 12.94 -10.01
N PHE A 348 -11.41 12.69 -10.29
CA PHE A 348 -10.68 13.42 -11.34
C PHE A 348 -11.24 13.16 -12.74
N HIS A 349 -11.58 11.90 -13.04
CA HIS A 349 -12.12 11.54 -14.37
C HIS A 349 -13.50 12.15 -14.61
N ARG A 350 -14.43 11.96 -13.67
CA ARG A 350 -15.82 12.41 -13.81
C ARG A 350 -15.92 13.93 -13.88
N ASN A 351 -15.09 14.63 -13.11
CA ASN A 351 -15.05 16.10 -13.10
C ASN A 351 -14.09 16.70 -14.14
N ARG A 352 -13.44 15.87 -14.98
CA ARG A 352 -12.49 16.30 -16.02
C ARG A 352 -11.38 17.23 -15.50
N ARG A 353 -10.88 16.95 -14.30
CA ARG A 353 -9.87 17.78 -13.63
C ARG A 353 -8.56 17.79 -14.40
N LYS A 354 -7.90 18.94 -14.42
CA LYS A 354 -6.60 19.13 -15.08
C LYS A 354 -5.47 18.85 -14.09
N PHE A 355 -4.64 17.86 -14.36
CA PHE A 355 -3.50 17.54 -13.49
C PHE A 355 -2.38 18.59 -13.64
N VAL A 356 -1.75 18.95 -12.52
CA VAL A 356 -0.54 19.77 -12.51
C VAL A 356 0.57 19.09 -13.34
N GLY A 357 1.17 19.85 -14.26
CA GLY A 357 2.25 19.37 -15.14
C GLY A 357 1.84 18.20 -16.03
N HIS A 358 0.55 18.09 -16.37
CA HIS A 358 -0.05 16.98 -17.15
C HIS A 358 0.21 15.56 -16.60
N ASP A 359 0.67 15.47 -15.35
CA ASP A 359 1.02 14.21 -14.71
C ASP A 359 -0.21 13.62 -14.03
N ARG A 360 -0.86 12.65 -14.69
CA ARG A 360 -2.05 11.94 -14.19
C ARG A 360 -1.72 10.96 -13.05
N TYR A 361 -0.85 11.38 -12.15
CA TYR A 361 -0.39 10.64 -11.00
C TYR A 361 -1.28 10.90 -9.79
N ILE A 362 -1.57 9.82 -9.07
CA ILE A 362 -2.35 9.84 -7.84
C ILE A 362 -1.47 9.18 -6.77
N ALA A 363 -1.05 9.96 -5.78
CA ALA A 363 -0.24 9.45 -4.68
C ALA A 363 -1.12 8.69 -3.67
N CYS A 364 -0.52 7.75 -2.94
CA CYS A 364 -1.17 7.04 -1.84
C CYS A 364 -0.19 6.77 -0.70
N SER A 365 -0.70 6.71 0.53
CA SER A 365 0.11 6.43 1.73
C SER A 365 0.59 4.98 1.82
N LYS A 366 0.07 4.12 0.94
CA LYS A 366 0.39 2.70 0.81
C LYS A 366 0.42 2.32 -0.66
N LEU A 367 1.10 1.23 -0.95
CA LEU A 367 1.04 0.62 -2.28
C LEU A 367 -0.40 0.19 -2.58
N ALA A 368 -0.80 0.29 -3.84
CA ALA A 368 -2.13 -0.09 -4.29
C ALA A 368 -2.33 -1.61 -4.16
N CYS A 369 -3.58 -2.02 -3.92
CA CYS A 369 -3.92 -3.44 -4.04
C CYS A 369 -3.98 -3.87 -5.50
N LEU A 370 -4.01 -5.18 -5.76
CA LEU A 370 -4.09 -5.72 -7.12
C LEU A 370 -5.31 -5.17 -7.86
N CYS A 371 -6.48 -5.13 -7.22
CA CYS A 371 -7.69 -4.59 -7.81
C CYS A 371 -7.54 -3.11 -8.16
N CYS A 372 -6.95 -2.29 -7.26
CA CYS A 372 -6.69 -0.88 -7.56
C CYS A 372 -5.75 -0.71 -8.75
N ARG A 373 -4.63 -1.43 -8.78
CA ARG A 373 -3.67 -1.38 -9.88
C ARG A 373 -4.32 -1.75 -11.22
N LEU A 374 -5.06 -2.86 -11.25
CA LEU A 374 -5.78 -3.29 -12.46
C LEU A 374 -6.86 -2.30 -12.87
N TYR A 375 -7.55 -1.69 -11.90
CA TYR A 375 -8.54 -0.65 -12.17
C TYR A 375 -7.88 0.53 -12.88
N PHE A 376 -6.78 1.07 -12.35
CA PHE A 376 -6.00 2.14 -12.97
C PHE A 376 -5.55 1.76 -14.40
N LYS A 377 -4.97 0.56 -14.56
CA LYS A 377 -4.46 0.06 -15.85
C LYS A 377 -5.53 0.06 -16.95
N TRP A 378 -6.75 -0.37 -16.61
CA TRP A 378 -7.83 -0.54 -17.58
C TRP A 378 -8.80 0.64 -17.65
N HIS A 379 -8.62 1.66 -16.81
CA HIS A 379 -9.48 2.82 -16.76
C HIS A 379 -9.28 3.73 -17.99
N PRO A 380 -10.38 4.21 -18.64
CA PRO A 380 -10.28 5.03 -19.86
C PRO A 380 -9.57 6.37 -19.65
N GLY A 381 -9.51 6.86 -18.42
CA GLY A 381 -8.83 8.10 -18.05
C GLY A 381 -7.29 8.08 -18.15
N ARG A 382 -6.66 6.96 -18.51
CA ARG A 382 -5.19 6.86 -18.77
C ARG A 382 -4.34 7.46 -17.64
N PHE A 383 -4.64 7.07 -16.40
CA PHE A 383 -3.88 7.47 -15.23
C PHE A 383 -2.54 6.73 -15.18
N VAL A 384 -1.58 7.28 -14.44
CA VAL A 384 -0.32 6.58 -14.15
C VAL A 384 -0.63 5.35 -13.31
N GLU A 385 -0.23 4.16 -13.76
CA GLU A 385 -0.44 2.91 -13.00
C GLU A 385 0.31 2.99 -11.67
N PRO A 386 -0.36 2.78 -10.52
CA PRO A 386 0.27 2.93 -9.22
C PRO A 386 1.15 1.73 -8.90
N GLU A 387 2.18 1.97 -8.11
CA GLU A 387 2.92 0.90 -7.47
C GLU A 387 2.01 0.10 -6.53
N SER A 388 2.26 -1.21 -6.42
CA SER A 388 1.34 -2.17 -5.85
C SER A 388 2.03 -3.26 -5.04
N HIS A 389 1.39 -3.65 -3.94
CA HIS A 389 1.75 -4.84 -3.15
C HIS A 389 1.15 -6.14 -3.71
N GLN A 390 0.46 -6.07 -4.85
CA GLN A 390 -0.09 -7.20 -5.63
C GLN A 390 -1.10 -8.10 -4.89
N LYS A 391 -1.57 -7.72 -3.68
CA LYS A 391 -2.54 -8.53 -2.94
C LYS A 391 -3.97 -8.19 -3.32
N SER A 392 -4.82 -9.19 -3.21
CA SER A 392 -6.28 -9.04 -3.25
C SER A 392 -6.84 -8.74 -1.85
N TYR A 393 -7.87 -7.88 -1.79
CA TYR A 393 -8.69 -7.71 -0.59
C TYR A 393 -10.14 -8.01 -0.91
N LEU A 394 -10.71 -8.91 -0.14
CA LEU A 394 -12.12 -9.26 -0.23
C LEU A 394 -13.04 -8.11 0.20
N THR A 395 -12.51 -7.12 0.91
CA THR A 395 -13.23 -5.91 1.32
C THR A 395 -13.26 -4.84 0.23
N TRP A 396 -12.49 -4.99 -0.86
CA TRP A 396 -12.41 -4.02 -1.94
C TRP A 396 -13.71 -3.99 -2.74
N ARG A 397 -14.24 -2.80 -3.01
CA ARG A 397 -15.45 -2.62 -3.82
C ARG A 397 -15.24 -1.52 -4.87
N PRO A 398 -15.87 -1.61 -6.06
CA PRO A 398 -16.01 -0.46 -6.93
C PRO A 398 -17.06 0.52 -6.37
N ILE A 399 -17.12 1.73 -6.94
CA ILE A 399 -18.15 2.72 -6.63
C ILE A 399 -19.52 2.16 -7.02
N ASP A 400 -20.51 2.30 -6.14
CA ASP A 400 -21.88 1.90 -6.45
C ASP A 400 -22.49 2.82 -7.51
N LEU A 401 -23.22 2.21 -8.44
CA LEU A 401 -24.08 2.91 -9.40
C LEU A 401 -25.53 2.55 -9.06
N PRO A 402 -26.27 3.43 -8.35
CA PRO A 402 -27.66 3.14 -7.94
C PRO A 402 -28.60 2.84 -9.11
N GLU A 403 -28.39 3.51 -10.24
CA GLU A 403 -29.13 3.29 -11.49
C GLU A 403 -28.61 2.08 -12.29
N GLY A 404 -27.59 1.40 -11.78
CA GLY A 404 -26.92 0.27 -12.39
C GLY A 404 -26.54 0.56 -13.85
N GLY A 405 -27.13 -0.21 -14.75
CA GLY A 405 -26.88 -0.09 -16.18
C GLY A 405 -27.39 1.21 -16.85
N GLY A 406 -28.23 1.99 -16.15
CA GLY A 406 -28.75 3.27 -16.63
C GLY A 406 -27.84 4.47 -16.32
N SER A 407 -26.88 4.32 -15.39
CA SER A 407 -25.99 5.41 -15.02
C SER A 407 -25.10 5.86 -16.19
N GLU A 408 -24.86 7.16 -16.32
CA GLU A 408 -23.91 7.70 -17.31
C GLU A 408 -22.47 7.20 -17.12
N HIS A 409 -22.10 6.78 -15.90
CA HIS A 409 -20.78 6.23 -15.58
C HIS A 409 -20.68 4.72 -15.83
N TRP A 410 -21.79 4.05 -16.14
CA TRP A 410 -21.82 2.62 -16.38
C TRP A 410 -20.93 2.17 -17.55
N PRO A 411 -20.86 2.84 -18.71
CA PRO A 411 -20.03 2.38 -19.82
C PRO A 411 -18.55 2.22 -19.42
N ASP A 412 -17.99 3.21 -18.72
CA ASP A 412 -16.61 3.22 -18.26
C ASP A 412 -16.40 2.18 -17.17
N GLN A 413 -17.25 2.18 -16.13
CA GLN A 413 -17.13 1.21 -15.05
C GLN A 413 -17.27 -0.23 -15.56
N ARG A 414 -18.27 -0.52 -16.40
CA ARG A 414 -18.46 -1.84 -17.02
C ARG A 414 -17.20 -2.32 -17.71
N ARG A 415 -16.55 -1.44 -18.48
CA ARG A 415 -15.32 -1.76 -19.20
C ARG A 415 -14.23 -2.17 -18.21
N VAL A 416 -13.98 -1.35 -17.19
CA VAL A 416 -12.94 -1.61 -16.20
C VAL A 416 -13.22 -2.90 -15.44
N LEU A 417 -14.44 -3.09 -14.94
CA LEU A 417 -14.81 -4.29 -14.18
C LEU A 417 -14.72 -5.55 -15.05
N ALA A 418 -15.03 -5.48 -16.34
CA ALA A 418 -14.85 -6.61 -17.26
C ALA A 418 -13.38 -7.02 -17.38
N TYR A 419 -12.47 -6.06 -17.56
CA TYR A 419 -11.04 -6.35 -17.65
C TYR A 419 -10.44 -6.79 -16.32
N VAL A 420 -10.77 -6.13 -15.21
CA VAL A 420 -10.32 -6.56 -13.87
C VAL A 420 -10.79 -7.99 -13.58
N SER A 421 -12.05 -8.31 -13.87
CA SER A 421 -12.60 -9.65 -13.72
C SER A 421 -11.86 -10.66 -14.61
N LYS A 422 -11.59 -10.32 -15.88
CA LYS A 422 -10.85 -11.20 -16.80
C LYS A 422 -9.41 -11.45 -16.35
N GLU A 423 -8.69 -10.43 -15.88
CA GLU A 423 -7.33 -10.56 -15.36
C GLU A 423 -7.30 -11.44 -14.11
N LEU A 424 -8.21 -11.24 -13.14
CA LEU A 424 -8.32 -12.09 -11.96
C LEU A 424 -8.61 -13.55 -12.35
N SER A 425 -9.50 -13.76 -13.32
CA SER A 425 -9.79 -15.09 -13.87
C SER A 425 -8.54 -15.74 -14.46
N ASN A 426 -7.79 -15.03 -15.31
CA ASN A 426 -6.58 -15.56 -15.94
C ASN A 426 -5.53 -15.93 -14.89
N LEU A 427 -5.33 -15.08 -13.87
CA LEU A 427 -4.37 -15.35 -12.80
C LEU A 427 -4.77 -16.54 -11.92
N ALA A 428 -6.07 -16.73 -11.66
CA ALA A 428 -6.57 -17.91 -10.96
C ALA A 428 -6.47 -19.18 -11.82
N GLU A 429 -6.75 -19.07 -13.12
CA GLU A 429 -6.58 -20.14 -14.09
C GLU A 429 -5.12 -20.62 -14.18
N GLU A 430 -4.16 -19.69 -14.28
CA GLU A 430 -2.72 -20.01 -14.24
C GLU A 430 -2.33 -20.75 -12.96
N GLN A 431 -2.85 -20.32 -11.80
CA GLN A 431 -2.59 -20.98 -10.52
C GLN A 431 -3.13 -22.42 -10.51
N ILE A 432 -4.33 -22.64 -11.04
CA ILE A 432 -4.97 -23.95 -11.13
C ILE A 432 -4.18 -24.87 -12.07
N ILE A 433 -3.82 -24.37 -13.26
CA ILE A 433 -3.11 -25.17 -14.27
C ILE A 433 -1.71 -25.53 -13.80
N SER A 434 -1.00 -24.58 -13.21
CA SER A 434 0.37 -24.80 -12.72
C SER A 434 0.43 -25.57 -11.39
N GLN A 435 -0.72 -25.76 -10.73
CA GLN A 435 -0.84 -26.38 -9.40
C GLN A 435 0.14 -25.82 -8.37
N GLN A 436 0.48 -24.53 -8.51
CA GLN A 436 1.41 -23.87 -7.61
C GLN A 436 0.83 -23.79 -6.21
N GLN A 437 1.70 -23.84 -5.20
CA GLN A 437 1.28 -23.52 -3.84
C GLN A 437 0.91 -22.03 -3.72
N PRO A 438 0.01 -21.66 -2.80
CA PRO A 438 -0.32 -20.26 -2.55
C PRO A 438 0.93 -19.44 -2.24
N THR A 439 0.97 -18.18 -2.69
CA THR A 439 2.11 -17.31 -2.42
C THR A 439 2.23 -17.07 -0.91
N PRO A 440 3.45 -17.17 -0.32
CA PRO A 440 3.68 -16.83 1.08
C PRO A 440 3.13 -15.45 1.44
N TRP A 441 2.65 -15.28 2.67
CA TRP A 441 2.17 -13.99 3.15
C TRP A 441 3.32 -12.95 3.11
N GLN A 442 3.04 -11.76 2.57
CA GLN A 442 3.94 -10.59 2.60
C GLN A 442 3.26 -9.42 3.32
N PRO A 443 3.94 -8.38 3.85
CA PRO A 443 3.26 -7.16 4.33
C PRO A 443 2.68 -6.35 3.16
N ASP A 444 1.81 -5.37 3.43
CA ASP A 444 1.22 -4.49 2.39
C ASP A 444 2.15 -3.32 2.02
N SER A 445 3.08 -3.03 2.91
CA SER A 445 4.06 -1.95 2.78
C SER A 445 5.45 -2.55 2.67
N VAL A 446 6.30 -1.89 1.90
CA VAL A 446 7.71 -2.25 1.78
C VAL A 446 8.50 -1.84 3.02
N THR A 447 9.47 -2.66 3.36
CA THR A 447 10.46 -2.34 4.39
C THR A 447 11.54 -1.48 3.74
N ASN A 448 11.35 -0.15 3.74
CA ASN A 448 12.24 0.84 3.11
C ASN A 448 13.57 0.99 3.88
N ILE A 449 14.35 -0.08 3.98
CA ILE A 449 15.76 -0.03 4.39
C ILE A 449 16.56 0.32 3.12
N THR A 450 16.43 1.55 2.64
CA THR A 450 17.10 2.03 1.42
C THR A 450 18.58 2.24 1.67
N ALA A 451 19.45 1.84 0.74
CA ALA A 451 20.85 2.29 0.72
C ALA A 451 20.92 3.84 0.74
N VAL A 452 21.97 4.38 1.35
CA VAL A 452 22.21 5.82 1.53
C VAL A 452 21.98 6.56 0.21
N MET A 453 20.98 7.46 0.17
CA MET A 453 20.75 8.31 -1.00
C MET A 453 21.78 9.44 -0.99
N GLY A 454 22.68 9.45 -1.98
CA GLY A 454 23.47 10.64 -2.30
C GLY A 454 22.57 11.75 -2.82
N SER A 455 22.85 12.98 -2.38
CA SER A 455 22.14 14.19 -2.82
C SER A 455 22.31 14.39 -4.33
N VAL A 456 21.22 14.34 -5.08
CA VAL A 456 21.23 14.76 -6.49
C VAL A 456 21.02 16.27 -6.54
N SER A 457 22.04 17.00 -7.01
CA SER A 457 21.91 18.41 -7.37
C SER A 457 21.38 18.48 -8.80
N LEU A 458 20.10 18.82 -8.96
CA LEU A 458 19.51 19.12 -10.27
C LEU A 458 19.65 20.62 -10.53
N SER A 459 20.67 20.98 -11.30
CA SER A 459 20.82 22.33 -11.86
C SER A 459 19.78 22.55 -12.96
N GLU A 460 19.00 23.60 -12.77
CA GLU A 460 18.25 24.39 -13.77
C GLU A 460 17.49 23.62 -14.86
N VAL A 461 16.20 23.37 -14.59
CA VAL A 461 15.18 23.25 -15.64
C VAL A 461 13.97 24.08 -15.20
N GLY A 462 13.82 25.27 -15.79
CA GLY A 462 12.61 26.08 -15.65
C GLY A 462 11.52 25.54 -16.57
N GLU A 463 10.43 25.02 -16.01
CA GLU A 463 9.18 24.87 -16.74
C GLU A 463 8.47 26.22 -16.75
N ALA A 464 8.30 26.79 -17.94
CA ALA A 464 7.57 28.02 -18.16
C ALA A 464 6.08 27.81 -17.88
N ILE A 465 5.54 28.60 -16.96
CA ILE A 465 4.10 28.81 -16.83
C ILE A 465 3.73 29.77 -17.97
N GLU A 466 3.03 29.29 -18.98
CA GLU A 466 2.47 30.15 -20.03
C GLU A 466 1.40 31.06 -19.40
N SER A 467 1.79 32.31 -19.14
CA SER A 467 0.87 33.42 -18.92
C SER A 467 0.25 33.81 -20.27
N GLY A 468 -1.01 33.44 -20.46
CA GLY A 468 -1.79 33.86 -21.63
C GLY A 468 -2.22 35.33 -21.50
N ASP A 469 -1.33 36.25 -21.89
CA ASP A 469 -1.71 37.63 -22.16
C ASP A 469 -1.89 37.81 -23.68
N GLY A 470 -3.12 37.58 -24.13
CA GLY A 470 -3.56 37.94 -25.47
C GLY A 470 -4.30 39.27 -25.45
N GLU A 471 -3.56 40.38 -25.39
CA GLU A 471 -4.08 41.70 -25.77
C GLU A 471 -3.72 42.04 -27.23
N SER A 472 -4.73 42.60 -27.88
CA SER A 472 -4.81 43.08 -29.27
C SER A 472 -3.75 44.11 -29.68
N ASN A 473 -3.26 44.02 -30.92
CA ASN A 473 -3.40 45.06 -31.96
C ASN A 473 -2.50 44.76 -33.19
N GLY A 474 -3.08 44.89 -34.39
CA GLY A 474 -2.37 44.87 -35.67
C GLY A 474 -3.15 44.17 -36.77
#